data_AF-A0AA43V285-F1
#
_entry.id   AF-A0AA43V285-F1
#
_cell.length_a   1.000
_cell.length_b   1.000
_cell.length_c   1.000
_cell.angle_alpha   90.00
_cell.angle_beta   90.00
_cell.angle_gamma   90.00
#
_symmetry.space_group_name_H-M   'P 1'
#
loop_
_entity.id
_entity.type
_entity.pdbx_description
1 polymer ?
#
loop_
_entity_poly.entity_id
_entity_poly.type
_entity_poly.pdbx_seq_one_letter_code
_entity_poly.pdbx_strand_id
1 'polypeptide(L)' 'MNNSTNYKRLKANLEYLKMNQMINHLDDVIDFSIKNNLSFIDTLIKLSDYEIEIKEKNLIESMVKV' A
#
# COMPACT_ATOMS: atom_id res chain seq x y z
N MET A 1 17.24 11.25 -14.20
CA MET A 1 17.46 11.01 -12.75
C MET A 1 16.56 11.95 -11.96
N ASN A 2 15.29 11.59 -11.67
CA ASN A 2 14.49 12.33 -10.66
C ASN A 2 13.26 11.57 -10.10
N ASN A 3 13.06 10.29 -10.41
CA ASN A 3 11.93 9.51 -9.90
C ASN A 3 12.16 8.94 -8.48
N SER A 4 13.35 9.09 -7.91
CA SER A 4 13.68 8.52 -6.60
C SER A 4 13.15 9.35 -5.43
N THR A 5 12.90 10.66 -5.59
CA THR A 5 12.58 11.55 -4.46
C THR A 5 11.11 11.42 -4.04
N ASN A 6 10.18 11.40 -5.00
CA ASN A 6 8.75 11.25 -4.68
C ASN A 6 8.43 9.85 -4.18
N TYR A 7 8.98 8.81 -4.81
CA TYR A 7 8.81 7.43 -4.35
C TYR A 7 9.41 7.23 -2.95
N LYS A 8 10.63 7.71 -2.68
CA LYS A 8 11.23 7.64 -1.33
C LYS A 8 10.42 8.42 -0.29
N ARG A 9 9.87 9.58 -0.66
CA ARG A 9 9.04 10.40 0.24
C ARG A 9 7.71 9.71 0.53
N LEU A 10 7.09 9.08 -0.47
CA LEU A 10 5.91 8.25 -0.27
C LEU A 10 6.23 7.08 0.66
N LYS A 11 7.32 6.34 0.40
CA LYS A 11 7.76 5.24 1.25
C LYS A 11 8.00 5.69 2.70
N ALA A 12 8.67 6.82 2.91
CA ALA A 12 8.90 7.38 4.24
C ALA A 12 7.60 7.80 4.94
N ASN A 13 6.64 8.39 4.21
CA ASN A 13 5.33 8.73 4.78
C ASN A 13 4.56 7.48 5.20
N LEU A 14 4.57 6.43 4.35
CA LEU A 14 3.94 5.16 4.66
C LEU A 14 4.62 4.48 5.86
N GLU A 15 5.94 4.54 5.94
CA GLU A 15 6.70 3.96 7.05
C GLU A 15 6.38 4.68 8.37
N TYR A 16 6.26 6.01 8.32
CA TYR A 16 5.79 6.83 9.45
C TYR A 16 4.38 6.47 9.90
N LEU A 17 3.47 6.23 8.95
CA LEU A 17 2.10 5.78 9.22
C LEU A 17 2.01 4.30 9.61
N LYS A 18 3.15 3.57 9.64
CA LYS A 18 3.25 2.12 9.89
C LYS A 18 2.44 1.29 8.88
N MET A 19 2.38 1.78 7.66
CA MET A 19 1.65 1.24 6.52
C MET A 19 2.54 0.22 5.77
N ASN A 20 2.89 -0.87 6.45
CA ASN A 20 3.85 -1.86 5.95
C ASN A 20 3.38 -2.58 4.68
N GLN A 21 2.06 -2.70 4.48
CA GLN A 21 1.49 -3.46 3.37
C GLN A 21 1.45 -2.60 2.11
N MET A 22 1.04 -1.35 2.23
CA MET A 22 1.17 -0.36 1.17
C MET A 22 2.61 -0.26 0.70
N ILE A 23 3.60 -0.26 1.61
CA ILE A 23 5.03 -0.21 1.23
C ILE A 23 5.44 -1.45 0.45
N ASN A 24 5.06 -2.64 0.92
CA ASN A 24 5.44 -3.90 0.29
C ASN A 24 4.77 -4.08 -1.08
N HIS A 25 3.51 -3.66 -1.20
CA HIS A 25 2.74 -3.77 -2.44
C HIS A 25 2.85 -2.55 -3.35
N LEU A 26 3.63 -1.53 -2.98
CA LEU A 26 3.75 -0.29 -3.75
C LEU A 26 4.28 -0.53 -5.17
N ASP A 27 5.39 -1.26 -5.31
CA ASP A 27 5.96 -1.58 -6.62
C ASP A 27 5.00 -2.46 -7.44
N ASP A 28 4.46 -3.53 -6.85
CA ASP A 28 3.53 -4.43 -7.53
C ASP A 28 2.27 -3.71 -8.02
N VAL A 29 1.68 -2.84 -7.19
CA VAL A 29 0.47 -2.10 -7.53
C VAL A 29 0.75 -1.04 -8.60
N ILE A 30 1.93 -0.41 -8.58
CA ILE A 30 2.35 0.52 -9.63
C ILE A 30 2.57 -0.23 -10.95
N ASP A 31 3.29 -1.35 -10.94
CA ASP A 31 3.54 -2.17 -12.14
C ASP A 31 2.21 -2.73 -12.71
N PHE A 32 1.31 -3.18 -11.83
CA PHE A 32 -0.02 -3.63 -12.20
C PHE A 32 -0.85 -2.50 -12.79
N SER A 33 -0.79 -1.30 -12.20
CA SER A 33 -1.49 -0.12 -12.71
C SER A 33 -1.00 0.28 -14.10
N ILE A 34 0.31 0.30 -14.32
CA ILE A 34 0.91 0.59 -15.63
C ILE A 34 0.49 -0.48 -16.65
N LYS A 35 0.52 -1.77 -16.28
CA LYS A 35 0.11 -2.87 -17.17
C LYS A 35 -1.37 -2.84 -17.54
N ASN A 36 -2.23 -2.49 -16.58
CA ASN A 36 -3.68 -2.52 -16.74
C ASN A 36 -4.26 -1.15 -17.10
N ASN A 37 -3.42 -0.14 -17.31
CA ASN A 37 -3.82 1.23 -17.60
C ASN A 37 -4.82 1.79 -16.56
N LEU A 38 -4.62 1.44 -15.29
CA LEU A 38 -5.49 1.88 -14.20
C LEU A 38 -5.35 3.37 -13.95
N SER A 39 -6.44 3.99 -13.47
CA SER A 39 -6.35 5.35 -13.00
C SER A 39 -5.43 5.43 -11.78
N PHE A 40 -4.79 6.58 -11.61
CA PHE A 40 -4.02 6.87 -10.41
C PHE A 40 -4.88 6.68 -9.13
N ILE A 41 -6.16 7.06 -9.21
CA ILE A 41 -7.11 6.86 -8.10
C ILE A 41 -7.35 5.36 -7.85
N ASP A 42 -7.60 4.56 -8.88
CA ASP A 42 -7.79 3.10 -8.74
C ASP A 42 -6.56 2.42 -8.14
N THR A 43 -5.38 2.91 -8.51
CA THR A 43 -4.09 2.43 -8.00
C THR A 43 -3.97 2.72 -6.51
N LEU A 44 -4.29 3.93 -6.07
CA LEU A 44 -4.28 4.32 -4.65
C LEU A 44 -5.35 3.58 -3.84
N ILE A 45 -6.55 3.38 -4.40
CA ILE A 45 -7.62 2.59 -3.77
C ILE A 45 -7.12 1.17 -3.54
N LYS A 46 -6.60 0.52 -4.58
CA LYS A 46 -6.11 -0.85 -4.48
C LYS A 46 -4.95 -1.00 -3.49
N LEU A 47 -4.04 -0.02 -3.48
CA LEU A 47 -2.95 0.03 -2.49
C LEU A 47 -3.51 0.13 -1.06
N SER A 48 -4.58 0.91 -0.87
CA SER A 48 -5.25 1.10 0.42
C SER A 48 -6.03 -0.13 0.87
N ASP A 49 -6.68 -0.82 -0.07
CA ASP A 49 -7.39 -2.07 0.20
C ASP A 49 -6.47 -3.13 0.80
N TYR A 50 -5.26 -3.32 0.24
CA TYR A 50 -4.27 -4.27 0.79
C TYR A 50 -3.97 -4.04 2.26
N GLU A 51 -3.98 -2.78 2.69
CA GLU A 51 -3.66 -2.44 4.06
C GLU A 51 -4.84 -2.49 5.01
N ILE A 52 -6.03 -2.16 4.50
CA ILE A 52 -7.29 -2.35 5.22
C ILE A 52 -7.50 -3.85 5.46
N GLU A 53 -7.34 -4.70 4.44
CA GLU A 53 -7.50 -6.16 4.56
C GLU A 53 -6.59 -6.76 5.64
N ILE A 54 -5.33 -6.30 5.72
CA ILE A 54 -4.39 -6.78 6.73
C ILE A 54 -4.70 -6.21 8.11
N LYS A 55 -5.17 -4.96 8.21
CA LYS A 55 -5.67 -4.42 9.48
C LYS A 55 -6.91 -5.17 9.96
N GLU A 56 -7.85 -5.45 9.08
CA GLU A 56 -9.04 -6.24 9.38
C GLU A 56 -8.66 -7.66 9.81
N LYS A 57 -7.76 -8.33 9.08
CA LYS A 57 -7.23 -9.65 9.49
C LYS A 57 -6.56 -9.61 10.86
N ASN A 58 -5.69 -8.63 11.11
CA ASN A 58 -5.05 -8.48 12.42
C ASN A 58 -6.04 -8.18 13.55
N LEU A 59 -7.09 -7.41 13.27
CA LEU A 59 -8.15 -7.11 14.24
C LEU A 59 -8.98 -8.37 14.55
N ILE A 60 -9.36 -9.14 13.52
CA ILE A 60 -10.06 -10.41 13.67
C ILE A 60 -9.19 -11.42 14.43
N GLU A 61 -7.92 -11.59 14.04
CA GLU A 61 -7.00 -12.51 14.74
C GLU A 61 -6.71 -12.08 16.19
N SER A 62 -6.63 -10.78 16.46
CA SER A 62 -6.48 -10.26 17.82
C SER A 62 -7.75 -10.44 18.65
N MET A 63 -8.93 -10.42 18.04
CA MET A 63 -10.21 -10.72 18.69
C MET A 63 -10.46 -12.22 18.89
N VAL A 64 -9.78 -13.10 18.17
CA VAL A 64 -9.87 -14.57 18.37
C VAL A 64 -8.86 -15.06 19.42
N LYS A 65 -7.94 -14.19 19.88
CA LYS A 65 -6.96 -14.48 20.95
C LYS A 65 -7.44 -14.17 22.37
N VAL A 66 -8.75 -14.19 22.62
CA VAL A 66 -9.33 -14.13 23.99
C VAL A 66 -9.73 -15.52 24.49
#